data_AF-A0A5B7HEU0-F1
#
_entry.id   AF-A0A5B7HEU0-F1
#
_cell.length_a   1.000
_cell.length_b   1.000
_cell.length_c   1.000
_cell.angle_alpha   90.00
_cell.angle_beta   90.00
_cell.angle_gamma   90.00
#
_symmetry.space_group_name_H-M   'P 1'
#
loop_
_entity.id
_entity.type
_entity.pdbx_description
1 polymer ?
#
loop_
_entity_poly.entity_id
_entity_poly.type
_entity_poly.pdbx_seq_one_letter_code
_entity_poly.pdbx_strand_id
1 'polypeptide(L)'
;MKLTFCLENILTGRVNLVDLVDTLCVDHSVIEKRASVLAHSDSSLCFVLGQLISKDYLDSIAEEINEKLQQEGSTTIAELVKHYELPGDFMLEVIVERLGTIIQGQQDTNDPTVIFTDAFVARHRAHIRGVLSAITRPTQNPNDIQIPGMAEKLILSGRVPGILSGGRQVHRAMYIPSIYSRTQNEWVDNFLKQNGYLGKLNVFKISV
;
A
#
# COMPACT_ATOMS: atom_id res chain seq x y z
N MET A 1 -0.25 37.39 -18.67
CA MET A 1 -0.44 36.36 -17.63
C MET A 1 -0.92 35.03 -18.22
N LYS A 2 -2.05 34.97 -18.96
CA LYS A 2 -2.49 33.73 -19.64
C LYS A 2 -1.48 33.12 -20.64
N LEU A 3 -0.86 33.95 -21.48
CA LEU A 3 0.16 33.48 -22.46
C LEU A 3 1.41 32.90 -21.79
N THR A 4 1.83 33.45 -20.66
CA THR A 4 3.00 32.97 -19.90
C THR A 4 2.71 31.60 -19.29
N PHE A 5 1.51 31.41 -18.73
CA PHE A 5 1.05 30.12 -18.18
C PHE A 5 0.89 29.03 -19.26
N CYS A 6 0.41 29.39 -20.45
CA CYS A 6 0.32 28.45 -21.58
C CYS A 6 1.72 28.04 -22.09
N LEU A 7 2.65 28.99 -22.18
CA LEU A 7 4.03 28.69 -22.58
C LEU A 7 4.76 27.85 -21.54
N GLU A 8 4.53 28.08 -20.24
CA GLU A 8 5.07 27.27 -19.16
C GLU A 8 4.57 25.82 -19.24
N ASN A 9 3.27 25.62 -19.51
CA ASN A 9 2.66 24.31 -19.73
C ASN A 9 3.14 23.59 -21.01
N ILE A 10 3.37 24.34 -22.08
CA ILE A 10 4.00 23.80 -23.31
C ILE A 10 5.45 23.39 -23.04
N LEU A 11 6.18 24.12 -22.21
CA LEU A 11 7.56 23.81 -21.82
C LEU A 11 7.65 22.64 -20.82
N THR A 12 6.62 22.43 -19.99
CA THR A 12 6.55 21.29 -19.05
C THR A 12 5.93 20.04 -19.68
N GLY A 13 5.45 20.10 -20.93
CA GLY A 13 4.99 18.92 -21.66
C GLY A 13 3.57 18.45 -21.29
N ARG A 14 2.74 19.30 -20.67
CA ARG A 14 1.31 19.05 -20.41
C ARG A 14 0.50 20.27 -20.84
N VAL A 15 -0.47 20.10 -21.76
CA VAL A 15 -1.26 21.21 -22.30
C VAL A 15 -2.74 20.86 -22.31
N ASN A 16 -3.58 21.75 -21.76
CA ASN A 16 -5.03 21.67 -21.88
C ASN A 16 -5.49 22.29 -23.21
N LEU A 17 -6.32 21.59 -23.98
CA LEU A 17 -6.80 22.08 -25.27
C LEU A 17 -7.65 23.35 -25.15
N VAL A 18 -8.31 23.57 -24.01
CA VAL A 18 -9.10 24.81 -23.78
C VAL A 18 -8.18 26.04 -23.76
N ASP A 19 -7.00 25.92 -23.16
CA ASP A 19 -6.01 27.00 -23.10
C ASP A 19 -5.38 27.27 -24.49
N LEU A 20 -5.34 26.22 -25.33
CA LEU A 20 -4.84 26.31 -26.70
C LEU A 20 -5.81 27.05 -27.64
N VAL A 21 -7.12 26.98 -27.38
CA VAL A 21 -8.14 27.75 -28.13
C VAL A 21 -7.87 29.25 -28.00
N ASP A 22 -7.65 29.73 -26.77
CA ASP A 22 -7.36 31.14 -26.47
C ASP A 22 -6.03 31.58 -27.11
N THR A 23 -5.04 30.69 -27.16
CA THR A 23 -3.67 31.00 -27.62
C THR A 23 -3.55 30.99 -29.14
N LEU A 24 -4.16 30.00 -29.81
CA LEU A 24 -4.10 29.84 -31.25
C LEU A 24 -5.24 30.57 -31.98
N CYS A 25 -6.28 31.01 -31.25
CA CYS A 25 -7.52 31.57 -31.82
C CYS A 25 -8.17 30.63 -32.85
N VAL A 26 -8.15 29.32 -32.59
CA VAL A 26 -8.73 28.28 -33.45
C VAL A 26 -9.86 27.58 -32.70
N ASP A 27 -10.92 27.21 -33.40
CA ASP A 27 -12.05 26.47 -32.83
C ASP A 27 -11.62 25.19 -32.11
N HIS A 28 -12.20 24.94 -30.94
CA HIS A 28 -11.91 23.77 -30.10
C HIS A 28 -12.06 22.45 -30.89
N SER A 29 -13.10 22.34 -31.72
CA SER A 29 -13.36 21.16 -32.55
C SER A 29 -12.24 20.83 -33.54
N VAL A 30 -11.50 21.84 -34.01
CA VAL A 30 -10.36 21.64 -34.91
C VAL A 30 -9.12 21.23 -34.12
N ILE A 31 -8.89 21.90 -32.99
CA ILE A 31 -7.80 21.59 -32.07
C ILE A 31 -7.91 20.16 -31.55
N GLU A 32 -9.09 19.72 -31.09
CA GLU A 32 -9.32 18.38 -30.56
C GLU A 32 -9.06 17.29 -31.62
N LYS A 33 -9.58 17.48 -32.84
CA LYS A 33 -9.32 16.55 -33.95
C LYS A 33 -7.83 16.44 -34.26
N ARG A 34 -7.11 17.56 -34.26
CA ARG A 34 -5.65 17.58 -34.53
C ARG A 34 -4.85 16.96 -33.39
N ALA A 35 -5.23 17.24 -32.14
CA ALA A 35 -4.61 16.66 -30.96
C ALA A 35 -4.77 15.14 -30.91
N SER A 36 -5.97 14.65 -31.23
CA SER A 36 -6.21 13.21 -31.34
C SER A 36 -5.34 12.57 -32.41
N VAL A 37 -5.28 13.14 -33.63
CA VAL A 37 -4.40 12.64 -34.70
C VAL A 37 -2.93 12.65 -34.28
N LEU A 38 -2.50 13.69 -33.57
CA LEU A 38 -1.12 13.81 -33.09
C LEU A 38 -0.78 12.71 -32.08
N ALA A 39 -1.64 12.47 -31.09
CA ALA A 39 -1.43 11.40 -30.10
C ALA A 39 -1.43 9.99 -30.73
N HIS A 40 -2.16 9.78 -31.84
CA HIS A 40 -2.09 8.51 -32.57
C HIS A 40 -0.83 8.38 -33.44
N SER A 41 -0.29 9.50 -33.92
CA SER A 41 0.88 9.52 -34.80
C SER A 41 2.19 9.49 -34.02
N ASP A 42 2.19 10.08 -32.82
CA ASP A 42 3.36 10.23 -31.97
C ASP A 42 3.16 9.49 -30.65
N SER A 43 3.87 8.36 -30.52
CA SER A 43 3.83 7.53 -29.32
C SER A 43 4.42 8.19 -28.06
N SER A 44 5.06 9.36 -28.19
CA SER A 44 5.55 10.15 -27.07
C SER A 44 4.47 11.03 -26.42
N LEU A 45 3.28 11.10 -27.03
CA LEU A 45 2.17 11.92 -26.56
C LEU A 45 0.96 11.07 -26.19
N CYS A 46 0.34 11.40 -25.06
CA CYS A 46 -0.89 10.82 -24.56
C CYS A 46 -2.01 11.87 -24.61
N PHE A 47 -3.20 11.45 -25.02
CA PHE A 47 -4.39 12.30 -25.03
C PHE A 47 -5.40 11.82 -23.98
N VAL A 48 -5.69 12.65 -22.98
CA VAL A 48 -6.55 12.30 -21.84
C VAL A 48 -7.41 13.49 -21.43
N LEU A 49 -8.74 13.32 -21.38
CA LEU A 49 -9.72 14.35 -20.96
C LEU A 49 -9.49 15.75 -21.56
N GLY A 50 -9.16 15.84 -22.85
CA GLY A 50 -8.90 17.14 -23.49
C GLY A 50 -7.54 17.75 -23.13
N GLN A 51 -6.61 16.94 -22.63
CA GLN A 51 -5.22 17.31 -22.36
C GLN A 51 -4.29 16.48 -23.23
N LEU A 52 -3.23 17.12 -23.74
CA LEU A 52 -2.08 16.46 -24.35
C LEU A 52 -0.95 16.42 -23.33
N ILE A 53 -0.38 15.25 -23.11
CA ILE A 53 0.65 15.00 -22.10
C ILE A 53 1.80 14.23 -22.75
N SER A 54 3.02 14.70 -22.57
CA SER A 54 4.23 14.03 -23.05
C SER A 54 4.68 12.93 -22.09
N LYS A 55 5.34 11.90 -22.64
CA LYS A 55 5.97 10.85 -21.84
C LYS A 55 7.07 11.37 -20.93
N ASP A 56 7.85 12.35 -21.37
CA ASP A 56 8.90 12.99 -20.56
C ASP A 56 8.32 13.67 -19.30
N TYR A 57 7.14 14.29 -19.41
CA TYR A 57 6.42 14.83 -18.26
C TYR A 57 5.93 13.71 -17.33
N LEU A 58 5.41 12.61 -17.88
CA LEU A 58 4.99 11.46 -17.08
C LEU A 58 6.15 10.78 -16.36
N ASP A 59 7.33 10.73 -16.99
CA ASP A 59 8.56 10.24 -16.38
C ASP A 59 9.01 11.17 -15.23
N SER A 60 8.92 12.49 -15.41
CA SER A 60 9.18 13.48 -14.36
C SER A 60 8.21 13.34 -13.17
N ILE A 61 6.92 13.13 -13.43
CA ILE A 61 5.93 12.81 -12.39
C ILE A 61 6.30 11.50 -11.69
N ALA A 62 6.72 10.49 -12.42
CA ALA A 62 7.08 9.20 -11.85
C ALA A 62 8.33 9.29 -10.95
N GLU A 63 9.30 10.13 -11.29
CA GLU A 63 10.44 10.44 -10.42
C GLU A 63 9.97 11.09 -9.11
N GLU A 64 9.09 12.09 -9.17
CA GLU A 64 8.53 12.74 -7.98
C GLU A 64 7.71 11.76 -7.12
N ILE A 65 6.87 10.93 -7.76
CA ILE A 65 6.12 9.87 -7.08
C ILE A 65 7.08 8.90 -6.40
N ASN A 66 8.17 8.52 -7.05
CA ASN A 66 9.16 7.63 -6.47
C ASN A 66 9.82 8.26 -5.25
N GLU A 67 10.25 9.53 -5.31
CA GLU A 67 10.82 10.23 -4.16
C GLU A 67 9.84 10.27 -2.99
N LYS A 68 8.58 10.64 -3.23
CA LYS A 68 7.53 10.65 -2.22
C LYS A 68 7.30 9.25 -1.64
N LEU A 69 7.23 8.23 -2.50
CA LEU A 69 7.06 6.83 -2.10
C LEU A 69 8.22 6.35 -1.24
N GLN A 70 9.47 6.72 -1.54
CA GLN A 70 10.62 6.37 -0.71
C GLN A 70 10.61 7.08 0.65
N GLN A 71 10.07 8.31 0.72
CA GLN A 71 9.98 9.08 1.96
C GLN A 71 8.85 8.57 2.88
N GLU A 72 7.66 8.36 2.33
CA GLU A 72 6.45 7.97 3.09
C GLU A 72 6.35 6.45 3.27
N GLY A 73 6.93 5.69 2.34
CA GLY A 73 6.96 4.23 2.32
C GLY A 73 5.74 3.57 1.65
N SER A 74 4.61 4.27 1.57
CA SER A 74 3.43 3.84 0.82
C SER A 74 2.64 5.04 0.30
N THR A 75 1.95 4.88 -0.83
CA THR A 75 0.99 5.88 -1.35
C THR A 75 -0.18 5.18 -2.05
N THR A 76 -1.27 5.91 -2.28
CA THR A 76 -2.46 5.39 -2.96
C THR A 76 -2.75 6.15 -4.26
N ILE A 77 -3.35 5.47 -5.25
CA ILE A 77 -3.76 6.11 -6.50
C ILE A 77 -4.70 7.29 -6.25
N ALA A 78 -5.59 7.20 -5.26
CA ALA A 78 -6.51 8.29 -4.92
C ALA A 78 -5.79 9.57 -4.48
N GLU A 79 -4.69 9.45 -3.72
CA GLU A 79 -3.85 10.59 -3.33
C GLU A 79 -3.16 11.21 -4.55
N LEU A 80 -2.63 10.37 -5.44
CA LEU A 80 -1.92 10.80 -6.63
C LEU A 80 -2.86 11.49 -7.63
N VAL A 81 -4.07 10.95 -7.84
CA VAL A 81 -5.14 11.56 -8.64
C VAL A 81 -5.48 12.95 -8.13
N LYS A 82 -5.59 13.12 -6.81
CA LYS A 82 -5.88 14.42 -6.19
C LYS A 82 -4.72 15.41 -6.37
N HIS A 83 -3.48 14.93 -6.37
CA HIS A 83 -2.29 15.78 -6.49
C HIS A 83 -2.05 16.24 -7.94
N TYR A 84 -2.16 15.32 -8.90
CA TYR A 84 -1.84 15.57 -10.31
C TYR A 84 -3.05 15.93 -11.18
N GLU A 85 -4.27 15.80 -10.64
CA GLU A 85 -5.53 16.08 -11.33
C GLU A 85 -5.67 15.31 -12.65
N LEU A 86 -5.35 14.02 -12.60
CA LEU A 86 -5.43 13.09 -13.74
C LEU A 86 -6.37 11.92 -13.40
N PRO A 87 -7.05 11.30 -14.38
CA PRO A 87 -7.96 10.18 -14.12
C PRO A 87 -7.28 9.01 -13.40
N GLY A 88 -8.00 8.36 -12.49
CA GLY A 88 -7.45 7.25 -11.70
C GLY A 88 -6.93 6.08 -12.53
N ASP A 89 -7.70 5.66 -13.54
CA ASP A 89 -7.30 4.55 -14.41
C ASP A 89 -6.04 4.90 -15.21
N PHE A 90 -5.94 6.15 -15.69
CA PHE A 90 -4.77 6.64 -16.41
C PHE A 90 -3.54 6.73 -15.49
N MET A 91 -3.70 7.26 -14.29
CA MET A 91 -2.61 7.31 -13.30
C MET A 91 -2.12 5.92 -12.93
N LEU A 92 -3.04 4.96 -12.76
CA LEU A 92 -2.67 3.58 -12.50
C LEU A 92 -1.86 2.99 -13.65
N GLU A 93 -2.27 3.19 -14.90
CA GLU A 93 -1.54 2.74 -16.08
C GLU A 93 -0.12 3.33 -16.15
N VAL A 94 -0.01 4.65 -15.99
CA VAL A 94 1.27 5.38 -15.99
C VAL A 94 2.25 4.85 -14.94
N ILE A 95 1.74 4.53 -13.75
CA ILE A 95 2.53 4.00 -12.65
C ILE A 95 2.95 2.56 -12.93
N VAL A 96 2.03 1.71 -13.37
CA VAL A 96 2.30 0.29 -13.67
C VAL A 96 3.35 0.16 -14.77
N GLU A 97 3.29 1.00 -15.81
CA GLU A 97 4.28 1.05 -16.88
C GLU A 97 5.69 1.37 -16.37
N ARG A 98 5.79 2.16 -15.28
CA ARG A 98 7.06 2.66 -14.72
C ARG A 98 7.49 1.95 -13.44
N LEU A 99 6.73 0.95 -13.01
CA LEU A 99 7.00 0.20 -11.80
C LEU A 99 8.20 -0.74 -12.03
N GLY A 100 9.19 -0.67 -11.15
CA GLY A 100 10.46 -1.40 -11.28
C GLY A 100 11.49 -0.75 -12.18
N THR A 101 11.16 0.35 -12.88
CA THR A 101 12.11 1.16 -13.66
C THR A 101 12.40 2.47 -12.94
N ILE A 102 11.49 3.44 -13.03
CA ILE A 102 11.58 4.73 -12.35
C ILE A 102 11.05 4.61 -10.92
N ILE A 103 9.88 3.97 -10.77
CA ILE A 103 9.21 3.81 -9.48
C ILE A 103 9.67 2.52 -8.83
N GLN A 104 10.45 2.65 -7.75
CA GLN A 104 10.98 1.52 -6.99
C GLN A 104 10.01 1.11 -5.88
N GLY A 105 8.91 0.48 -6.28
CA GLY A 105 7.82 0.03 -5.40
C GLY A 105 7.15 -1.24 -5.87
N GLN A 106 6.18 -1.71 -5.08
CA GLN A 106 5.34 -2.88 -5.37
C GLN A 106 3.87 -2.54 -5.12
N GLN A 107 2.99 -3.07 -5.95
CA GLN A 107 1.54 -2.99 -5.73
C GLN A 107 1.07 -4.05 -4.72
N ASP A 108 0.05 -3.73 -3.93
CA ASP A 108 -0.61 -4.75 -3.10
C ASP A 108 -1.31 -5.77 -3.99
N THR A 109 -1.11 -7.05 -3.67
CA THR A 109 -1.79 -8.16 -4.35
C THR A 109 -3.31 -8.12 -4.11
N ASN A 110 -3.76 -7.56 -2.98
CA ASN A 110 -5.17 -7.45 -2.63
C ASN A 110 -5.80 -6.14 -3.11
N ASP A 111 -4.99 -5.09 -3.24
CA ASP A 111 -5.44 -3.75 -3.64
C ASP A 111 -4.40 -3.10 -4.57
N PRO A 112 -4.60 -3.19 -5.90
CA PRO A 112 -3.64 -2.63 -6.87
C PRO A 112 -3.57 -1.09 -6.81
N THR A 113 -4.47 -0.43 -6.07
CA THR A 113 -4.45 1.02 -5.88
C THR A 113 -3.45 1.47 -4.81
N VAL A 114 -2.86 0.54 -4.07
CA VAL A 114 -1.87 0.81 -3.02
C VAL A 114 -0.49 0.38 -3.50
N ILE A 115 0.48 1.28 -3.38
CA ILE A 115 1.87 1.05 -3.75
C ILE A 115 2.71 1.24 -2.49
N PHE A 116 3.66 0.35 -2.25
CA PHE A 116 4.56 0.41 -1.10
C PHE A 116 5.99 0.02 -1.47
N THR A 117 6.94 0.41 -0.63
CA THR A 117 8.34 0.02 -0.77
C THR A 117 8.64 -1.27 -0.02
N ASP A 118 9.68 -1.99 -0.45
CA ASP A 118 10.21 -3.14 0.29
C ASP A 118 10.66 -2.75 1.70
N ALA A 119 11.24 -1.55 1.85
CA ALA A 119 11.66 -1.00 3.13
C ALA A 119 10.47 -0.80 4.07
N PHE A 120 9.34 -0.28 3.57
CA PHE A 120 8.10 -0.14 4.32
C PHE A 120 7.57 -1.49 4.80
N VAL A 121 7.51 -2.49 3.91
CA VAL A 121 7.07 -3.84 4.24
C VAL A 121 8.00 -4.50 5.27
N ALA A 122 9.32 -4.36 5.10
CA ALA A 122 10.31 -4.91 6.01
C ALA A 122 10.20 -4.28 7.41
N ARG A 123 10.01 -2.94 7.48
CA ARG A 123 9.82 -2.21 8.74
C ARG A 123 8.56 -2.66 9.47
N HIS A 124 7.43 -2.73 8.77
CA HIS A 124 6.16 -3.20 9.35
C HIS A 124 6.27 -4.65 9.82
N ARG A 125 6.90 -5.51 9.01
CA ARG A 125 7.16 -6.91 9.38
C ARG A 125 8.02 -7.02 10.64
N ALA A 126 9.09 -6.24 10.74
CA ALA A 126 9.96 -6.23 11.90
C ALA A 126 9.24 -5.71 13.15
N HIS A 127 8.41 -4.67 13.00
CA HIS A 127 7.60 -4.10 14.08
C HIS A 127 6.60 -5.13 14.61
N ILE A 128 5.79 -5.74 13.74
CA ILE A 128 4.82 -6.78 14.12
C ILE A 128 5.52 -7.96 14.80
N ARG A 129 6.65 -8.41 14.26
CA ARG A 129 7.46 -9.47 14.90
C ARG A 129 7.90 -9.06 16.30
N GLY A 130 8.38 -7.83 16.48
CA GLY A 130 8.81 -7.31 17.78
C GLY A 130 7.68 -7.30 18.80
N VAL A 131 6.52 -6.76 18.41
CA VAL A 131 5.31 -6.71 19.25
C VAL A 131 4.88 -8.12 19.66
N LEU A 132 4.69 -9.03 18.69
CA LEU A 132 4.23 -10.39 18.98
C LEU A 132 5.23 -11.20 19.82
N SER A 133 6.52 -10.94 19.67
CA SER A 133 7.56 -11.60 20.48
C SER A 133 7.59 -11.12 21.93
N ALA A 134 7.12 -9.89 22.19
CA ALA A 134 7.06 -9.31 23.54
C ALA A 134 5.79 -9.73 24.31
N ILE A 135 4.75 -10.18 23.62
CA ILE A 135 3.52 -10.64 24.26
C ILE A 135 3.77 -11.99 24.95
N THR A 136 3.48 -12.06 26.24
CA THR A 136 3.67 -13.27 27.08
C THR A 136 2.38 -13.87 27.62
N ARG A 137 1.22 -13.26 27.29
CA ARG A 137 -0.11 -13.71 27.71
C ARG A 137 -1.08 -13.65 26.53
N PRO A 138 -2.15 -14.48 26.49
CA PRO A 138 -3.16 -14.41 25.45
C PRO A 138 -3.71 -12.99 25.35
N THR A 139 -3.59 -12.39 24.17
CA THR A 139 -3.96 -10.99 23.94
C THR A 139 -4.92 -10.92 22.78
N GLN A 140 -6.11 -10.37 23.03
CA GLN A 140 -7.10 -10.07 21.99
C GLN A 140 -6.71 -8.80 21.27
N ASN A 141 -6.85 -8.82 19.94
CA ASN A 141 -6.65 -7.67 19.06
C ASN A 141 -5.53 -6.72 19.54
N PRO A 142 -4.24 -7.11 19.44
CA PRO A 142 -3.16 -6.19 19.74
C PRO A 142 -3.33 -5.04 18.73
N ASN A 143 -3.91 -3.91 19.18
CA ASN A 143 -4.57 -2.92 18.33
C ASN A 143 -3.64 -2.27 17.26
N ASP A 144 -2.35 -2.58 17.29
CA ASP A 144 -1.32 -2.12 16.34
C ASP A 144 -0.92 -3.17 15.29
N ILE A 145 -1.52 -4.37 15.27
CA ILE A 145 -1.31 -5.34 14.19
C ILE A 145 -2.28 -5.01 13.06
N GLN A 146 -2.04 -3.87 12.41
CA GLN A 146 -2.88 -3.33 11.33
C GLN A 146 -2.89 -4.19 10.06
N ILE A 147 -2.14 -5.29 10.01
CA ILE A 147 -2.15 -6.22 8.88
C ILE A 147 -2.36 -7.65 9.41
N PRO A 148 -3.62 -8.08 9.62
CA PRO A 148 -3.93 -9.43 10.09
C PRO A 148 -3.26 -10.51 9.23
N GLY A 149 -3.11 -10.27 7.92
CA GLY A 149 -2.41 -11.18 7.01
C GLY A 149 -0.88 -11.24 7.20
N MET A 150 -0.23 -10.18 7.69
CA MET A 150 1.22 -10.17 7.91
C MET A 150 1.59 -10.94 9.17
N ALA A 151 0.81 -10.79 10.25
CA ALA A 151 1.00 -11.54 11.48
C ALA A 151 0.79 -13.04 11.27
N GLU A 152 -0.27 -13.42 10.56
CA GLU A 152 -0.53 -14.83 10.20
C GLU A 152 0.65 -15.43 9.42
N LYS A 153 1.15 -14.72 8.39
CA LYS A 153 2.35 -15.15 7.63
C LYS A 153 3.58 -15.32 8.51
N LEU A 154 3.78 -14.46 9.50
CA LEU A 154 4.92 -14.55 10.42
C LEU A 154 4.83 -15.75 11.37
N ILE A 155 3.62 -16.09 11.82
CA ILE A 155 3.37 -17.27 12.66
C ILE A 155 3.52 -18.55 11.83
N LEU A 156 2.88 -18.62 10.67
CA LEU A 156 2.94 -19.77 9.77
C LEU A 156 4.36 -20.06 9.26
N SER A 157 5.17 -19.03 9.06
CA SER A 157 6.59 -19.19 8.70
C SER A 157 7.50 -19.58 9.87
N GLY A 158 6.96 -19.71 11.09
CA GLY A 158 7.74 -20.04 12.29
C GLY A 158 8.63 -18.90 12.80
N ARG A 159 8.51 -17.68 12.24
CA ARG A 159 9.30 -16.52 12.65
C ARG A 159 8.84 -15.90 13.96
N VAL A 160 7.60 -16.16 14.35
CA VAL A 160 7.00 -15.74 15.63
C VAL A 160 6.36 -16.97 16.29
N PRO A 161 6.77 -17.34 17.51
CA PRO A 161 6.29 -18.56 18.14
C PRO A 161 4.98 -18.32 18.90
N GLY A 162 3.88 -18.85 18.38
CA GLY A 162 2.56 -18.71 18.96
C GLY A 162 1.47 -19.21 18.02
N ILE A 163 0.22 -19.02 18.42
CA ILE A 163 -0.97 -19.40 17.65
C ILE A 163 -1.91 -18.20 17.59
N LEU A 164 -2.53 -17.98 16.43
CA LEU A 164 -3.64 -17.04 16.29
C LEU A 164 -4.96 -17.83 16.37
N SER A 165 -5.72 -17.63 17.46
CA SER A 165 -7.04 -18.23 17.67
C SER A 165 -8.14 -17.24 17.27
N GLY A 166 -9.25 -17.69 16.67
CA GLY A 166 -10.39 -16.82 16.29
C GLY A 166 -10.58 -16.58 14.78
N GLY A 167 -9.75 -17.16 13.90
CA GLY A 167 -9.91 -17.11 12.44
C GLY A 167 -9.72 -15.73 11.82
N ARG A 168 -10.14 -15.55 10.55
CA ARG A 168 -10.00 -14.31 9.77
C ARG A 168 -10.82 -13.12 10.30
N GLN A 169 -11.62 -13.30 11.36
CA GLN A 169 -12.38 -12.21 11.98
C GLN A 169 -11.46 -11.40 12.90
N VAL A 170 -10.92 -10.30 12.38
CA VAL A 170 -9.95 -9.41 13.05
C VAL A 170 -10.38 -9.04 14.47
N HIS A 171 -11.66 -8.77 14.70
CA HIS A 171 -12.20 -8.40 16.02
C HIS A 171 -12.24 -9.52 17.08
N ARG A 172 -12.03 -10.78 16.68
CA ARG A 172 -12.01 -11.94 17.59
C ARG A 172 -10.67 -12.67 17.61
N ALA A 173 -9.68 -12.18 16.86
CA ALA A 173 -8.36 -12.77 16.82
C ALA A 173 -7.66 -12.57 18.18
N MET A 174 -7.26 -13.69 18.78
CA MET A 174 -6.48 -13.77 19.99
C MET A 174 -5.12 -14.37 19.65
N TYR A 175 -4.04 -13.65 19.94
CA TYR A 175 -2.71 -14.20 19.84
C TYR A 175 -2.35 -14.90 21.15
N ILE A 176 -1.98 -16.18 21.06
CA ILE A 176 -1.55 -17.03 22.17
C ILE A 176 -0.04 -17.31 21.98
N PRO A 177 0.84 -16.65 22.75
CA PRO A 177 2.28 -16.87 22.67
C PRO A 177 2.66 -18.29 23.08
N SER A 178 3.64 -18.91 22.40
CA SER A 178 4.05 -20.28 22.75
C SER A 178 4.61 -20.40 24.17
N ILE A 179 5.24 -19.33 24.68
CA ILE A 179 5.78 -19.28 26.04
C ILE A 179 4.67 -19.41 27.08
N TYR A 180 3.49 -18.84 26.81
CA TYR A 180 2.32 -18.97 27.67
C TYR A 180 1.86 -20.43 27.76
N SER A 181 1.62 -21.06 26.60
CA SER A 181 1.19 -22.47 26.55
C SER A 181 2.22 -23.41 27.19
N ARG A 182 3.52 -23.17 27.01
CA ARG A 182 4.58 -23.94 27.66
C ARG A 182 4.53 -23.81 29.18
N THR A 183 4.45 -22.58 29.68
CA THR A 183 4.42 -22.30 31.13
C THR A 183 3.17 -22.90 31.77
N GLN A 184 2.04 -22.86 31.08
CA GLN A 184 0.78 -23.46 31.52
C GLN A 184 0.91 -24.99 31.61
N ASN A 185 1.47 -25.64 30.59
CA ASN A 185 1.69 -27.08 30.60
C ASN A 185 2.66 -27.51 31.70
N GLU A 186 3.80 -26.82 31.85
CA GLU A 186 4.76 -27.08 32.92
C GLU A 186 4.14 -26.91 34.32
N TRP A 187 3.28 -25.90 34.51
CA TRP A 187 2.56 -25.70 35.75
C TRP A 187 1.60 -26.85 36.04
N VAL A 188 0.84 -27.32 35.04
CA VAL A 188 -0.08 -28.47 35.16
C VAL A 188 0.70 -29.73 35.53
N ASP A 189 1.78 -30.03 34.82
CA ASP A 189 2.61 -31.21 35.07
C ASP A 189 3.22 -31.19 36.47
N ASN A 190 3.77 -30.06 36.90
CA ASN A 190 4.34 -29.90 38.23
C ASN A 190 3.27 -30.00 39.33
N PHE A 191 2.10 -29.41 39.11
CA PHE A 191 0.99 -29.49 40.05
C PHE A 191 0.49 -30.93 40.21
N LEU A 192 0.33 -31.66 39.11
CA LEU A 192 -0.11 -33.06 39.12
C LEU A 192 0.93 -33.96 39.80
N LYS A 193 2.23 -33.77 39.51
CA LYS A 193 3.32 -34.52 40.16
C LYS A 193 3.37 -34.29 41.68
N GLN A 194 3.09 -33.08 42.14
CA GLN A 194 3.16 -32.74 43.56
C GLN A 194 1.91 -33.17 44.34
N ASN A 195 0.72 -33.06 43.75
CA ASN A 195 -0.54 -33.21 44.47
C ASN A 195 -1.29 -34.52 44.16
N GLY A 196 -0.99 -35.17 43.04
CA GLY A 196 -1.66 -36.42 42.62
C GLY A 196 -3.08 -36.25 42.08
N TYR A 197 -3.57 -35.02 41.90
CA TYR A 197 -4.88 -34.73 41.31
C TYR A 197 -4.90 -33.39 40.57
N LEU A 198 -5.94 -33.17 39.75
CA LEU A 198 -6.28 -31.86 39.16
C LEU A 198 -7.68 -31.47 39.63
N GLY A 199 -7.80 -30.38 40.39
CA GLY A 199 -9.10 -29.85 40.82
C GLY A 199 -9.86 -29.18 39.68
N LYS A 200 -11.21 -29.16 39.73
CA LYS A 200 -12.07 -28.54 38.69
C LYS A 200 -11.71 -27.08 38.35
N LEU A 201 -11.28 -26.28 39.34
CA LEU A 201 -10.84 -24.89 39.14
C LEU A 201 -9.54 -24.76 38.31
N ASN A 202 -8.68 -25.78 38.34
CA ASN A 202 -7.41 -25.77 37.58
C ASN A 202 -7.64 -26.07 36.11
N VAL A 203 -8.69 -26.83 35.77
CA VAL A 203 -9.06 -27.15 34.39
C VAL A 203 -9.55 -25.91 33.63
N PHE A 204 -10.31 -25.02 34.29
CA PHE A 204 -10.79 -23.78 33.66
C PHE A 204 -9.67 -22.79 33.31
N LYS A 205 -8.53 -22.82 34.01
CA LYS A 205 -7.35 -22.01 33.66
C LYS A 205 -6.61 -22.54 32.43
N ILE A 206 -6.93 -23.74 31.94
CA ILE A 206 -6.26 -24.42 30.83
C ILE A 206 -7.02 -24.21 29.51
N SER A 207 -8.33 -23.92 29.56
CA SER A 207 -9.21 -23.85 28.39
C SER A 207 -9.21 -22.51 27.61
N VAL A 208 -8.18 -21.68 27.72
CA VAL A 208 -8.08 -20.39 27.00
C VAL A 208 -6.97 -20.43 25.96
#